data_AF-A0A1I2JGZ2-F1
#
_entry.id   AF-A0A1I2JGZ2-F1
#
_cell.length_a   1.000
_cell.length_b   1.000
_cell.length_c   1.000
_cell.angle_alpha   90.00
_cell.angle_beta   90.00
_cell.angle_gamma   90.00
#
_symmetry.space_group_name_H-M   'P 1'
#
loop_
_entity.id
_entity.type
_entity.pdbx_description
1 polymer ?
#
loop_
_entity_poly.entity_id
_entity_poly.type
_entity_poly.pdbx_seq_one_letter_code
_entity_poly.pdbx_strand_id
1 'polypeptide(L)'
;MGRGRAKAKQTKVARQLKYNSGGTDLSRLADELGASSPLPVNPEPVEDDDEDDDPYAQYADRYNDDEDEDDESESAPQRRHA
;
A
#
# COMPACT_ATOMS: atom_id res chain seq x y z
N MET A 1 7.76 -10.37 45.64
CA MET A 1 6.39 -10.19 45.10
C MET A 1 6.25 -9.11 44.00
N GLY A 2 7.31 -8.62 43.34
CA GLY A 2 7.19 -7.48 42.39
C GLY A 2 7.29 -7.78 40.88
N ARG A 3 7.63 -9.02 40.48
CA ARG A 3 7.98 -9.33 39.08
C ARG A 3 6.79 -9.24 38.10
N GLY A 4 5.57 -9.54 38.54
CA GLY A 4 4.39 -9.53 37.68
C GLY A 4 4.03 -8.14 37.13
N ARG A 5 4.13 -7.10 37.98
CA ARG A 5 3.86 -5.71 37.56
C ARG A 5 4.91 -5.18 36.61
N ALA A 6 6.19 -5.47 36.88
CA ALA A 6 7.28 -5.09 36.00
C ALA A 6 7.13 -5.77 34.63
N LYS A 7 6.85 -7.08 34.60
CA LYS A 7 6.63 -7.82 33.35
C LYS A 7 5.45 -7.27 32.55
N ALA A 8 4.31 -6.99 33.20
CA ALA A 8 3.15 -6.40 32.54
C ALA A 8 3.45 -5.02 31.92
N LYS A 9 4.19 -4.16 32.63
CA LYS A 9 4.64 -2.87 32.10
C LYS A 9 5.55 -3.04 30.88
N GLN A 10 6.51 -3.95 30.96
CA GLN A 10 7.43 -4.24 29.86
C GLN A 10 6.71 -4.77 28.62
N THR A 11 5.75 -5.70 28.79
CA THR A 11 4.95 -6.20 27.67
C THR A 11 4.08 -5.11 27.05
N LYS A 12 3.51 -4.20 27.85
CA LYS A 12 2.74 -3.06 27.34
C LYS A 12 3.61 -2.11 26.52
N VAL A 13 4.80 -1.76 27.03
CA VAL A 13 5.77 -0.89 26.33
C VAL A 13 6.26 -1.55 25.04
N ALA A 14 6.59 -2.85 25.08
CA ALA A 14 7.04 -3.58 23.91
C ALA A 14 5.93 -3.70 22.84
N ARG A 15 4.68 -3.93 23.25
CA ARG A 15 3.53 -3.95 22.33
C ARG A 15 3.31 -2.58 21.71
N GLN A 16 3.42 -1.52 22.51
CA GLN A 16 3.39 -0.16 21.99
C GLN A 16 4.53 0.03 20.99
N LEU A 17 5.79 -0.23 21.29
CA LEU A 17 6.88 -0.08 20.30
C LEU A 17 6.67 -0.93 19.02
N LYS A 18 6.15 -2.15 19.14
CA LYS A 18 5.96 -3.06 18.02
C LYS A 18 4.79 -2.67 17.10
N TYR A 19 3.69 -2.20 17.67
CA TYR A 19 2.44 -1.94 16.94
C TYR A 19 2.01 -0.47 16.98
N ASN A 20 2.76 0.39 17.66
CA ASN A 20 2.72 1.82 17.43
C ASN A 20 3.45 2.01 16.11
N SER A 21 2.69 1.90 15.03
CA SER A 21 2.98 2.51 13.73
C SER A 21 2.99 4.04 13.85
N GLY A 22 3.59 4.55 14.93
CA GLY A 22 3.51 5.92 15.39
C GLY A 22 3.90 6.81 14.24
N GLY A 23 3.00 7.76 13.95
CA GLY A 23 3.03 8.63 12.79
C GLY A 23 4.44 9.05 12.46
N THR A 24 4.98 8.44 11.42
CA THR A 24 6.11 8.99 10.70
C THR A 24 5.73 10.41 10.33
N ASP A 25 6.58 11.36 10.69
CA ASP A 25 6.39 12.73 10.26
C ASP A 25 6.63 12.76 8.75
N LEU A 26 5.55 12.57 7.99
CA LEU A 26 5.57 12.50 6.54
C LEU A 26 6.14 13.79 5.94
N SER A 27 5.99 14.92 6.64
CA SER A 27 6.56 16.20 6.21
C SER A 27 8.08 16.18 6.30
N ARG A 28 8.65 15.74 7.43
CA ARG A 28 10.11 15.55 7.56
C ARG A 28 10.66 14.51 6.58
N LEU A 29 9.94 13.40 6.39
CA LEU A 29 10.36 12.37 5.43
C LEU A 29 10.34 12.90 3.99
N ALA A 30 9.34 13.69 3.61
CA ALA A 30 9.26 14.32 2.30
C ALA A 30 10.40 15.33 2.09
N ASP A 31 10.75 16.11 3.12
CA ASP A 31 11.91 17.01 3.07
C ASP A 31 13.24 16.25 2.93
N GLU A 32 13.42 15.15 3.65
CA GLU A 32 14.60 14.29 3.55
C GLU A 32 14.71 13.59 2.17
N LEU A 33 13.58 13.20 1.58
CA LEU A 33 13.51 12.59 0.25
C LEU A 33 13.55 13.61 -0.90
N GLY A 34 13.52 14.91 -0.61
CA GLY A 34 13.42 15.97 -1.62
C GLY A 34 12.07 16.01 -2.36
N ALA A 35 11.04 15.36 -1.81
CA ALA A 35 9.68 15.32 -2.37
C ALA A 35 8.85 16.57 -2.02
N SER A 36 9.38 17.50 -1.21
CA SER A 36 8.66 18.70 -0.77
C SER A 36 8.51 19.79 -1.83
N SER A 37 9.11 19.62 -3.01
CA SER A 37 8.88 20.50 -4.15
C SER A 37 8.04 19.76 -5.19
N PRO A 38 6.81 20.20 -5.50
CA PRO A 38 6.16 19.84 -6.75
C PRO A 38 6.94 20.52 -7.88
N LEU A 39 8.09 19.94 -8.22
CA LEU A 39 8.63 20.19 -9.55
C LEU A 39 7.51 19.82 -10.53
N PRO A 40 7.27 20.63 -11.58
CA PRO A 40 6.48 20.17 -12.69
C PRO A 40 7.23 18.98 -13.28
N VAL A 41 6.89 17.77 -12.80
CA VAL A 41 7.13 16.55 -13.52
C VAL A 41 6.35 16.74 -14.81
N ASN A 42 7.06 17.17 -15.85
CA ASN A 42 6.65 16.89 -17.20
C ASN A 42 6.84 15.38 -17.29
N PRO A 43 5.78 14.55 -17.23
CA PRO A 43 5.96 13.16 -17.63
C PRO A 43 6.40 13.26 -19.09
N GLU A 44 7.69 13.07 -19.34
CA GLU A 44 8.12 12.72 -20.69
C GLU A 44 7.23 11.55 -21.09
N PRO A 45 6.56 11.61 -22.26
CA PRO A 45 5.83 10.46 -22.75
C PRO A 45 6.84 9.31 -22.75
N VAL A 46 6.59 8.31 -21.90
CA VAL A 46 7.31 7.05 -21.96
C VAL A 46 7.11 6.56 -23.39
N GLU A 47 8.18 6.59 -24.17
CA GLU A 47 8.17 5.90 -25.45
C GLU A 47 7.87 4.44 -25.08
N ASP A 48 6.83 3.90 -25.72
CA ASP A 48 6.43 2.51 -25.69
C ASP A 48 7.56 1.69 -26.32
N ASP A 49 8.69 1.63 -25.63
CA ASP A 49 9.83 0.80 -25.96
C ASP A 49 9.45 -0.57 -25.41
N ASP A 50 8.87 -1.38 -26.32
CA ASP A 50 8.48 -2.78 -26.18
C ASP A 50 8.40 -3.26 -24.71
N GLU A 51 7.18 -3.31 -24.15
CA GLU A 51 6.88 -3.76 -22.77
C GLU A 51 7.55 -5.09 -22.39
N ASP A 52 7.98 -5.88 -23.39
CA ASP A 52 8.78 -7.09 -23.26
C ASP A 52 10.22 -6.89 -22.70
N ASP A 53 10.83 -5.70 -22.79
CA ASP A 53 12.21 -5.42 -22.33
C ASP A 53 12.29 -4.65 -21.00
N ASP A 54 11.15 -4.28 -20.39
CA ASP A 54 11.12 -3.73 -19.03
C ASP A 54 11.34 -4.85 -17.99
N PRO A 55 12.43 -4.83 -17.19
CA PRO A 55 12.65 -5.80 -16.12
C PRO A 55 11.51 -5.87 -15.09
N TYR A 56 10.62 -4.86 -15.03
CA TYR A 56 9.45 -4.83 -14.17
C TYR A 56 8.17 -5.39 -14.81
N ALA A 57 8.11 -5.59 -16.14
CA ALA A 57 6.91 -6.10 -16.82
C ALA A 57 6.43 -7.45 -16.28
N GLN A 58 7.37 -8.37 -15.99
CA GLN A 58 7.06 -9.68 -15.40
C GLN A 58 6.33 -9.60 -14.04
N TYR A 59 6.56 -8.52 -13.29
CA TYR A 59 5.85 -8.29 -12.04
C TYR A 59 4.46 -7.73 -12.31
N ALA A 60 4.32 -6.81 -13.26
CA ALA A 60 3.02 -6.28 -13.66
C ALA A 60 2.08 -7.42 -14.11
N ASP A 61 2.53 -8.29 -15.01
CA ASP A 61 1.74 -9.44 -15.49
C ASP A 61 1.26 -10.34 -14.36
N ARG A 62 2.14 -10.61 -13.38
CA ARG A 62 1.83 -11.51 -12.27
C ARG A 62 0.73 -10.99 -11.34
N TYR A 63 0.57 -9.68 -11.21
CA TYR A 63 -0.37 -9.07 -10.27
C TYR A 63 -1.57 -8.41 -10.97
N ASN A 64 -1.45 -8.01 -12.23
CA ASN A 64 -2.55 -7.49 -13.03
C ASN A 64 -3.55 -8.59 -13.43
N ASP A 65 -3.10 -9.82 -13.67
CA ASP A 65 -3.96 -10.97 -14.03
C ASP A 65 -4.95 -11.37 -12.92
N ASP A 66 -4.73 -10.89 -11.67
CA ASP A 66 -5.62 -11.12 -10.53
C ASP A 66 -6.65 -9.98 -10.31
N GLU A 67 -6.56 -8.84 -11.02
CA GLU A 67 -7.41 -7.65 -10.78
C GLU A 67 -8.57 -7.46 -11.79
N ASP A 68 -8.64 -8.23 -12.88
CA ASP A 68 -9.66 -8.09 -13.93
C ASP A 68 -10.95 -8.94 -13.72
N GLU A 69 -11.09 -9.70 -12.63
CA GLU A 69 -12.29 -10.55 -12.37
C GLU A 69 -13.36 -9.91 -11.46
N ASP A 70 -13.18 -8.69 -10.96
CA ASP A 70 -14.03 -8.12 -9.89
C ASP A 70 -14.95 -6.92 -10.30
N ASP A 71 -15.24 -6.69 -11.59
CA ASP A 71 -16.19 -5.63 -12.02
C ASP A 71 -17.36 -6.11 -12.92
N GLU A 72 -17.87 -7.35 -12.75
CA GLU A 72 -19.09 -7.74 -13.50
C GLU A 72 -20.03 -8.71 -12.74
N SER A 73 -20.50 -8.35 -11.53
CA SER A 73 -21.62 -9.09 -10.91
C SER A 73 -22.55 -8.30 -9.97
N GLU A 74 -22.93 -7.07 -10.31
CA GLU A 74 -24.11 -6.42 -9.70
C GLU A 74 -25.10 -5.86 -10.75
N SER A 75 -25.58 -6.70 -11.67
CA SER A 75 -26.84 -6.41 -12.38
C SER A 75 -27.84 -7.57 -12.24
N ALA A 76 -28.86 -7.33 -11.40
CA ALA A 76 -29.88 -8.29 -11.01
C ALA A 76 -30.75 -8.81 -12.17
N PRO A 77 -31.31 -10.03 -12.07
CA PRO A 77 -32.60 -10.32 -12.68
C PRO A 77 -33.69 -10.60 -11.64
N GLN A 78 -34.79 -9.89 -11.86
CA GLN A 78 -36.10 -10.04 -11.24
C GLN A 78 -36.59 -11.50 -11.32
N ARG A 79 -36.96 -12.11 -10.19
CA ARG A 79 -37.82 -13.30 -10.19
C ARG A 79 -39.23 -12.91 -9.76
N ARG A 80 -40.05 -12.63 -10.76
CA ARG A 80 -41.51 -12.66 -10.66
C ARG A 80 -41.98 -14.12 -10.62
N HIS A 81 -43.18 -14.33 -10.06
CA HIS A 81 -44.02 -15.54 -10.08
C HIS A 81 -43.59 -16.68 -9.13
N ALA A 82 -44.47 -17.31 -8.35
CA ALA A 82 -45.93 -17.32 -8.24
C ALA A 82 -46.34 -17.65 -6.80
#